data_AF-A0A9Q3HR32-F1
#
_entry.id   AF-A0A9Q3HR32-F1
#
_cell.length_a   1.000
_cell.length_b   1.000
_cell.length_c   1.000
_cell.angle_alpha   90.00
_cell.angle_beta   90.00
_cell.angle_gamma   90.00
#
_symmetry.space_group_name_H-M   'P 1'
#
loop_
_entity.id
_entity.type
_entity.pdbx_description
1 polymer ?
#
loop_
_entity_poly.entity_id
_entity_poly.type
_entity_poly.pdbx_seq_one_letter_code
_entity_poly.pdbx_strand_id
1 'polypeptide(L)'
;MPQDTTNKNLCKHKQDAQTFLVTPTKGRAYIHGTATKMTVCIDNAQHPLIIDSGAPFSIVPRTFLDNHFPKWENQLLPTKAKNFKSASGKMTSIGTTIKEIIIPHRKGNIRLNTELVMLDDAHIQQLLLGSDYQRMYGIDIYNSKNRHITIGTNQEKD
;
A
#
# COMPACT_ATOMS: atom_id res chain seq x y z
N MET A 1 -18.69 4.41 5.82
CA MET A 1 -18.93 3.12 6.51
C MET A 1 -17.56 2.60 6.93
N PRO A 2 -17.23 2.60 8.24
CA PRO A 2 -15.88 2.37 8.76
C PRO A 2 -15.37 0.96 8.42
N GLN A 3 -14.04 0.79 8.39
CA GLN A 3 -13.41 -0.53 8.36
C GLN A 3 -13.93 -1.33 9.56
N ASP A 4 -14.40 -2.54 9.31
CA ASP A 4 -14.76 -3.46 10.39
C ASP A 4 -13.48 -4.14 10.87
N THR A 5 -12.86 -3.56 11.89
CA THR A 5 -11.62 -4.07 12.51
C THR A 5 -11.86 -5.27 13.41
N THR A 6 -13.11 -5.69 13.64
CA THR A 6 -13.46 -6.75 14.59
C THR A 6 -13.50 -8.15 13.96
N ASN A 7 -13.48 -8.23 12.62
CA ASN A 7 -13.63 -9.51 11.93
C ASN A 7 -12.29 -10.27 11.82
N LYS A 8 -12.12 -11.34 12.60
CA LYS A 8 -10.93 -12.22 12.58
C LYS A 8 -10.68 -12.93 11.24
N ASN A 9 -11.59 -12.85 10.28
CA ASN A 9 -11.43 -13.41 8.92
C ASN A 9 -11.06 -12.35 7.85
N LEU A 10 -10.64 -11.15 8.26
CA LEU A 10 -10.36 -10.00 7.40
C LEU A 10 -9.44 -10.28 6.20
N CYS A 11 -8.51 -11.23 6.31
CA CYS A 11 -7.55 -11.55 5.26
C CYS A 11 -7.95 -12.78 4.39
N LYS A 12 -9.17 -13.30 4.53
CA LYS A 12 -9.71 -14.42 3.71
C LYS A 12 -10.55 -13.88 2.53
N HIS A 13 -10.67 -14.64 1.45
CA HIS A 13 -11.29 -14.26 0.16
C HIS A 13 -10.60 -13.06 -0.53
N LYS A 14 -9.78 -13.36 -1.55
CA LYS A 14 -8.99 -12.39 -2.31
C LYS A 14 -9.56 -12.23 -3.72
N GLN A 15 -9.60 -11.01 -4.22
CA GLN A 15 -9.77 -10.73 -5.64
C GLN A 15 -8.60 -9.86 -6.09
N ASP A 16 -8.13 -10.08 -7.31
CA ASP A 16 -7.18 -9.18 -7.92
C ASP A 16 -7.81 -7.80 -8.11
N ALA A 17 -7.00 -6.74 -7.99
CA ALA A 17 -7.44 -5.43 -8.41
C ALA A 17 -7.81 -5.47 -9.90
N GLN A 18 -9.10 -5.39 -10.21
CA GLN A 18 -9.65 -5.48 -11.56
C GLN A 18 -10.47 -4.24 -11.89
N THR A 19 -10.43 -3.85 -13.16
CA THR A 19 -10.94 -2.58 -13.70
C THR A 19 -12.42 -2.39 -13.55
N PHE A 20 -12.78 -1.32 -12.86
CA PHE A 20 -14.12 -0.78 -12.88
C PHE A 20 -14.06 0.75 -13.01
N LEU A 21 -14.63 1.26 -14.10
CA LEU A 21 -15.05 2.66 -14.20
C LEU A 21 -16.24 2.86 -13.23
N VAL A 22 -15.94 3.19 -11.98
CA VAL A 22 -16.99 3.46 -10.99
C VAL A 22 -17.18 4.95 -10.87
N THR A 23 -18.23 5.47 -11.49
CA THR A 23 -18.81 6.76 -11.10
C THR A 23 -19.15 6.69 -9.61
N PRO A 24 -18.71 7.65 -8.76
CA PRO A 24 -18.96 7.61 -7.33
C PRO A 24 -20.46 7.49 -7.03
N THR A 25 -20.90 6.32 -6.56
CA THR A 25 -22.30 6.09 -6.15
C THR A 25 -22.41 6.13 -4.63
N LYS A 26 -23.40 6.85 -4.10
CA LYS A 26 -23.70 6.96 -2.67
C LYS A 26 -23.72 5.57 -2.02
N GLY A 27 -23.00 5.40 -0.91
CA GLY A 27 -23.04 4.20 -0.06
C GLY A 27 -21.93 3.15 -0.28
N ARG A 28 -20.91 3.42 -1.10
CA ARG A 28 -19.74 2.53 -1.26
C ARG A 28 -18.61 2.91 -0.29
N ALA A 29 -17.73 1.96 0.07
CA ALA A 29 -16.82 2.09 1.21
C ALA A 29 -15.77 3.18 1.01
N TYR A 30 -15.99 4.34 1.63
CA TYR A 30 -15.00 5.40 1.77
C TYR A 30 -14.13 5.13 3.00
N ILE A 31 -12.82 4.95 2.82
CA ILE A 31 -11.88 4.95 3.94
C ILE A 31 -11.93 6.34 4.56
N HIS A 32 -12.26 6.40 5.86
CA HIS A 32 -12.31 7.63 6.66
C HIS A 32 -10.99 7.71 7.44
N GLY A 33 -10.18 8.74 7.19
CA GLY A 33 -8.93 8.93 7.93
C GLY A 33 -8.42 10.35 7.79
N THR A 34 -7.85 10.89 8.87
CA THR A 34 -7.20 12.22 8.92
C THR A 34 -5.79 12.21 8.31
N ALA A 35 -5.26 11.01 8.03
CA ALA A 35 -4.02 10.76 7.29
C ALA A 35 -4.33 9.83 6.10
N THR A 36 -3.49 9.81 5.06
CA THR A 36 -3.46 8.74 4.03
C THR A 36 -2.97 7.40 4.62
N LYS A 37 -3.28 7.14 5.90
CA LYS A 37 -2.92 5.92 6.61
C LYS A 37 -4.09 4.96 6.56
N MET A 38 -3.82 3.71 6.22
CA MET A 38 -4.80 2.64 6.20
C MET A 38 -4.21 1.36 6.77
N THR A 39 -5.08 0.46 7.22
CA THR A 39 -4.70 -0.90 7.59
C THR A 39 -4.83 -1.81 6.39
N VAL A 40 -3.77 -2.57 6.10
CA VAL A 40 -3.68 -3.59 5.05
C VAL A 40 -3.32 -4.95 5.65
N CYS A 41 -3.60 -6.06 4.97
CA CYS A 41 -3.01 -7.35 5.30
C CYS A 41 -1.78 -7.64 4.42
N ILE A 42 -0.71 -8.13 5.03
CA ILE A 42 0.46 -8.72 4.35
C ILE A 42 0.77 -10.01 5.11
N ASP A 43 1.01 -11.12 4.41
CA ASP A 43 1.26 -12.45 5.01
C ASP A 43 0.24 -12.84 6.11
N ASN A 44 -1.04 -12.49 5.89
CA ASN A 44 -2.18 -12.70 6.80
C ASN A 44 -2.15 -11.91 8.13
N ALA A 45 -1.22 -10.97 8.30
CA ALA A 45 -1.16 -10.06 9.44
C ALA A 45 -1.53 -8.62 9.03
N GLN A 46 -2.12 -7.86 9.95
CA GLN A 46 -2.53 -6.48 9.70
C GLN A 46 -1.37 -5.51 9.95
N HIS A 47 -1.17 -4.58 9.03
CA HIS A 47 -0.10 -3.60 9.09
C HIS A 47 -0.58 -2.19 8.68
N PRO A 48 0.02 -1.14 9.26
CA PRO A 48 -0.21 0.22 8.80
C PRO A 48 0.52 0.49 7.48
N LEU A 49 -0.17 1.11 6.54
CA LEU A 49 0.36 1.59 5.28
C LEU A 49 0.01 3.07 5.08
N ILE A 50 0.95 3.85 4.56
CA ILE A 50 0.76 5.24 4.17
C ILE A 50 0.71 5.33 2.65
N ILE A 51 -0.28 6.02 2.11
CA ILE A 51 -0.31 6.40 0.69
C ILE A 51 0.32 7.79 0.55
N ASP A 52 1.41 7.90 -0.19
CA ASP A 52 2.16 9.15 -0.34
C ASP A 52 2.44 9.45 -1.82
N SER A 53 1.65 10.36 -2.39
CA SER A 53 1.83 10.79 -3.78
C SER A 53 3.13 11.57 -4.02
N GLY A 54 3.75 12.09 -2.95
CA GLY A 54 5.05 12.77 -3.01
C GLY A 54 6.23 11.82 -3.12
N ALA A 55 6.04 10.53 -2.83
CA ALA A 55 7.06 9.51 -3.00
C ALA A 55 7.00 8.92 -4.42
N PRO A 56 8.09 8.96 -5.20
CA PRO A 56 8.11 8.34 -6.53
C PRO A 56 8.05 6.81 -6.48
N PHE A 57 8.55 6.20 -5.40
CA PHE A 57 8.63 4.76 -5.22
C PHE A 57 7.92 4.33 -3.94
N SER A 58 7.33 3.14 -3.97
CA SER A 58 6.83 2.46 -2.79
C SER A 58 7.99 1.82 -2.03
N ILE A 59 7.99 2.00 -0.72
CA ILE A 59 9.12 1.63 0.14
C ILE A 59 8.67 0.80 1.33
N VAL A 60 9.62 0.03 1.86
CA VAL A 60 9.50 -0.64 3.14
C VAL A 60 10.76 -0.36 3.99
N PRO A 61 10.61 0.20 5.20
CA PRO A 61 11.73 0.40 6.12
C PRO A 61 12.27 -0.94 6.62
N ARG A 62 13.59 -1.03 6.82
CA ARG A 62 14.20 -2.18 7.48
C ARG A 62 13.62 -2.46 8.86
N THR A 63 13.43 -1.41 9.66
CA THR A 63 12.81 -1.53 10.99
C THR A 63 11.42 -2.17 10.94
N PHE A 64 10.64 -1.90 9.88
CA PHE A 64 9.35 -2.54 9.69
C PHE A 64 9.49 -4.04 9.38
N LEU A 65 10.45 -4.40 8.52
CA LEU A 65 10.72 -5.80 8.20
C LEU A 65 11.26 -6.60 9.38
N ASP A 66 12.23 -6.06 10.12
CA ASP A 66 12.80 -6.69 11.32
C ASP A 66 11.71 -7.02 12.36
N ASN A 67 10.71 -6.17 12.49
CA ASN A 67 9.62 -6.32 13.47
C ASN A 67 8.50 -7.28 13.02
N HIS A 68 8.33 -7.52 11.73
CA HIS A 68 7.12 -8.15 11.20
C HIS A 68 7.37 -9.36 10.28
N PHE A 69 8.55 -9.47 9.68
CA PHE A 69 8.87 -10.49 8.68
C PHE A 69 10.22 -11.14 9.01
N PRO A 70 10.24 -12.19 9.85
CA PRO A 70 11.46 -12.91 10.18
C PRO A 70 12.14 -13.44 8.92
N LYS A 71 13.47 -13.29 8.83
CA LYS A 71 14.29 -13.76 7.69
C LYS A 71 13.92 -13.10 6.36
N TRP A 72 13.48 -11.84 6.38
CA TRP A 72 13.20 -11.06 5.17
C TRP A 72 14.42 -10.96 4.25
N GLU A 73 15.63 -11.08 4.79
CA GLU A 73 16.90 -11.05 4.07
C GLU A 73 16.97 -12.12 2.98
N ASN A 74 16.35 -13.28 3.23
CA ASN A 74 16.31 -14.39 2.27
C ASN A 74 15.38 -14.12 1.07
N GLN A 75 14.52 -13.10 1.18
CA GLN A 75 13.57 -12.67 0.16
C GLN A 75 14.02 -11.38 -0.54
N LEU A 76 15.24 -10.93 -0.25
CA LEU A 76 15.80 -9.71 -0.81
C LEU A 76 16.26 -9.93 -2.24
N LEU A 77 15.73 -9.10 -3.14
CA LEU A 77 16.16 -9.04 -4.53
C LEU A 77 17.15 -7.87 -4.70
N PRO A 78 18.11 -7.99 -5.64
CA PRO A 78 19.08 -6.93 -5.87
C PRO A 78 18.40 -5.67 -6.45
N THR A 79 18.72 -4.50 -5.89
CA THR A 79 18.28 -3.21 -6.43
C THR A 79 19.33 -2.58 -7.35
N LYS A 80 18.89 -1.95 -8.44
CA LYS A 80 19.77 -1.16 -9.33
C LYS A 80 20.07 0.23 -8.78
N ALA A 81 19.14 0.82 -8.04
CA ALA A 81 19.32 2.12 -7.39
C ALA A 81 19.80 1.88 -5.96
N LYS A 82 20.90 2.53 -5.54
CA LYS A 82 21.46 2.40 -4.18
C LYS A 82 21.12 3.57 -3.25
N ASN A 83 20.85 4.75 -3.81
CA ASN A 83 20.68 5.98 -3.06
C ASN A 83 19.37 6.66 -3.43
N PHE A 84 18.58 6.99 -2.42
CA PHE A 84 17.32 7.72 -2.53
C PHE A 84 17.46 9.07 -1.83
N LYS A 85 16.64 10.05 -2.25
CA LYS A 85 16.54 11.35 -1.58
C LYS A 85 15.13 11.51 -1.03
N SER A 86 15.04 11.90 0.23
CA SER A 86 13.82 12.29 0.92
C SER A 86 13.93 13.74 1.39
N ALA A 87 12.83 14.31 1.88
CA ALA A 87 12.85 15.62 2.53
C ALA A 87 13.75 15.64 3.78
N SER A 88 13.92 14.50 4.44
CA SER A 88 14.76 14.32 5.64
C SER A 88 16.23 14.00 5.34
N GLY A 89 16.62 13.87 4.06
CA GLY A 89 18.00 13.59 3.69
C GLY A 89 18.15 12.41 2.72
N LYS A 90 19.40 11.92 2.59
CA LYS A 90 19.71 10.75 1.78
C LYS A 90 19.29 9.48 2.52
N MET A 91 18.81 8.50 1.76
CA MET A 91 18.48 7.18 2.26
C MET A 91 19.19 6.12 1.41
N THR A 92 19.59 5.04 2.06
CA THR A 92 20.31 3.92 1.48
C THR A 92 19.35 2.77 1.24
N SER A 93 19.24 2.31 -0.01
CA SER A 93 18.48 1.11 -0.32
C SER A 93 19.36 -0.13 -0.32
N ILE A 94 18.84 -1.21 0.24
CA ILE A 94 19.56 -2.48 0.39
C ILE A 94 19.04 -3.57 -0.54
N GLY A 95 17.85 -3.39 -1.13
CA GLY A 95 17.30 -4.31 -2.11
C GLY A 95 15.85 -3.98 -2.42
N THR A 96 15.16 -4.90 -3.09
CA THR A 96 13.71 -4.88 -3.25
C THR A 96 13.10 -6.16 -2.68
N THR A 97 11.81 -6.12 -2.36
CA THR A 97 11.06 -7.30 -1.93
C THR A 97 9.66 -7.29 -2.53
N ILE A 98 9.14 -8.46 -2.90
CA ILE A 98 7.80 -8.59 -3.45
C ILE A 98 6.83 -8.94 -2.33
N LYS A 99 5.77 -8.15 -2.17
CA LYS A 99 4.69 -8.38 -1.21
C LYS A 99 3.32 -8.22 -1.84
N GLU A 100 2.42 -9.13 -1.50
CA GLU A 100 0.98 -8.96 -1.72
C GLU A 100 0.42 -8.05 -0.63
N ILE A 101 0.02 -6.83 -1.00
CA ILE A 101 -0.69 -5.92 -0.11
C ILE A 101 -2.18 -6.14 -0.33
N ILE A 102 -2.85 -6.66 0.68
CA ILE A 102 -4.29 -6.89 0.65
C ILE A 102 -4.99 -5.73 1.36
N ILE A 103 -5.82 -5.02 0.63
CA ILE A 103 -6.66 -3.95 1.16
C ILE A 103 -8.02 -4.54 1.53
N PRO A 104 -8.39 -4.53 2.83
CA PRO A 104 -9.67 -5.06 3.24
C PRO A 104 -10.84 -4.25 2.69
N HIS A 105 -11.80 -4.94 2.08
CA HIS A 105 -12.98 -4.28 1.53
C HIS A 105 -14.23 -5.16 1.61
N ARG A 106 -15.37 -4.53 1.93
CA ARG A 106 -16.62 -5.22 2.29
C ARG A 106 -17.21 -6.10 1.17
N LYS A 107 -16.88 -5.82 -0.09
CA LYS A 107 -17.37 -6.60 -1.25
C LYS A 107 -16.36 -7.63 -1.77
N GLY A 108 -15.27 -7.82 -1.05
CA GLY A 108 -14.11 -8.57 -1.51
C GLY A 108 -12.86 -7.74 -1.32
N ASN A 109 -11.82 -8.37 -0.80
CA ASN A 109 -10.53 -7.74 -0.56
C ASN A 109 -9.81 -7.48 -1.88
N ILE A 110 -9.10 -6.37 -1.95
CA ILE A 110 -8.35 -5.95 -3.13
C ILE A 110 -6.89 -6.34 -2.92
N ARG A 111 -6.33 -7.15 -3.82
CA ARG A 111 -4.91 -7.50 -3.82
C ARG A 111 -4.11 -6.56 -4.73
N LEU A 112 -3.04 -5.99 -4.19
CA LEU A 112 -1.99 -5.29 -4.93
C LEU A 112 -0.72 -6.14 -4.89
N ASN A 113 -0.18 -6.51 -6.05
CA ASN A 113 1.15 -7.10 -6.15
C ASN A 113 2.18 -5.98 -6.24
N THR A 114 3.05 -5.89 -5.22
CA THR A 114 3.98 -4.77 -5.09
C THR A 114 5.41 -5.25 -4.92
N GLU A 115 6.33 -4.60 -5.62
CA GLU A 115 7.77 -4.67 -5.42
C GLU A 115 8.17 -3.40 -4.65
N LEU A 116 8.59 -3.58 -3.41
CA LEU A 116 8.88 -2.50 -2.49
C LEU A 116 10.39 -2.29 -2.40
N VAL A 117 10.83 -1.04 -2.51
CA VAL A 117 12.22 -0.69 -2.25
C VAL A 117 12.48 -0.76 -0.75
N MET A 118 13.47 -1.55 -0.36
CA MET A 118 13.87 -1.65 1.02
C MET A 118 14.90 -0.58 1.38
N LEU A 119 14.62 0.18 2.43
CA LEU A 119 15.50 1.24 2.92
C LEU A 119 16.06 0.91 4.30
N ASP A 120 17.38 1.05 4.46
CA ASP A 120 18.10 0.71 5.70
C ASP A 120 17.94 1.77 6.79
N ASP A 121 17.99 3.04 6.40
CA ASP A 121 18.08 4.24 7.25
C ASP A 121 16.81 5.10 7.21
N ALA A 122 15.67 4.52 6.85
CA ALA A 122 14.40 5.24 6.80
C ALA A 122 13.87 5.57 8.20
N HIS A 123 13.51 6.84 8.43
CA HIS A 123 12.92 7.31 9.69
C HIS A 123 11.44 6.93 9.87
N ILE A 124 10.75 6.62 8.78
CA ILE A 124 9.37 6.14 8.81
C ILE A 124 9.34 4.69 9.29
N GLN A 125 8.30 4.31 10.05
CA GLN A 125 8.13 2.95 10.59
C GLN A 125 7.02 2.16 9.89
N GLN A 126 6.32 2.77 8.94
CA GLN A 126 5.21 2.16 8.19
C GLN A 126 5.63 1.87 6.75
N LEU A 127 4.93 0.95 6.09
CA LEU A 127 5.00 0.83 4.64
C LEU A 127 4.51 2.11 3.97
N LEU A 128 5.12 2.46 2.85
CA LEU A 128 4.67 3.57 2.03
C LEU A 128 4.34 3.07 0.63
N LEU A 129 3.13 3.39 0.18
CA LEU A 129 2.67 3.20 -1.19
C LEU A 129 2.82 4.53 -1.95
N GLY A 130 3.86 4.59 -2.75
CA GLY A 130 4.24 5.73 -3.57
C GLY A 130 3.38 5.89 -4.82
N SER A 131 3.74 6.90 -5.60
CA SER A 131 3.05 7.25 -6.84
C SER A 131 3.24 6.22 -7.97
N ASP A 132 4.25 5.36 -7.89
CA ASP A 132 4.44 4.20 -8.77
C ASP A 132 3.20 3.29 -8.76
N TYR A 133 2.78 2.83 -7.58
CA TYR A 133 1.62 1.96 -7.45
C TYR A 133 0.30 2.71 -7.40
N GLN A 134 0.28 3.99 -7.00
CA GLN A 134 -0.94 4.79 -7.15
C GLN A 134 -1.33 4.93 -8.62
N ARG A 135 -0.38 5.24 -9.51
CA ARG A 135 -0.65 5.31 -10.95
C ARG A 135 -1.01 3.94 -11.53
N MET A 136 -0.26 2.90 -11.16
CA MET A 136 -0.48 1.54 -11.67
C MET A 136 -1.89 1.00 -11.32
N TYR A 137 -2.35 1.24 -10.09
CA TYR A 137 -3.62 0.74 -9.58
C TYR A 137 -4.70 1.82 -9.49
N GLY A 138 -4.58 2.93 -10.23
CA GLY A 138 -5.57 4.01 -10.26
C GLY A 138 -5.98 4.53 -8.88
N ILE A 139 -5.06 4.61 -7.93
CA ILE A 139 -5.36 5.01 -6.56
C ILE A 139 -5.42 6.54 -6.48
N ASP A 140 -6.61 7.09 -6.26
CA ASP A 140 -6.81 8.52 -6.08
C ASP A 140 -7.11 8.86 -4.62
N ILE A 141 -6.57 9.98 -4.17
CA ILE A 141 -6.84 10.56 -2.86
C ILE A 141 -7.67 11.83 -3.04
N TYR A 142 -8.93 11.79 -2.62
CA TYR A 142 -9.82 12.94 -2.67
C TYR A 142 -9.90 13.63 -1.31
N ASN A 143 -9.60 14.92 -1.28
CA ASN A 143 -9.77 15.77 -0.11
C ASN A 143 -11.04 16.60 -0.27
N SER A 144 -12.10 16.25 0.47
CA SER A 144 -13.36 17.00 0.51
C SER A 144 -13.65 17.47 1.95
N LYS A 145 -14.87 17.33 2.47
CA LYS A 145 -15.13 17.45 3.93
C LYS A 145 -14.35 16.41 4.73
N ASN A 146 -14.08 15.26 4.12
CA ASN A 146 -13.21 14.21 4.63
C ASN A 146 -12.23 13.78 3.53
N ARG A 147 -11.13 13.13 3.93
CA ARG A 147 -10.23 12.45 3.01
C ARG A 147 -10.82 11.09 2.62
N HIS A 148 -10.79 10.79 1.32
CA HIS A 148 -11.28 9.57 0.72
C HIS A 148 -10.22 8.99 -0.20
N ILE A 149 -10.17 7.66 -0.27
CA ILE A 149 -9.28 6.93 -1.18
C ILE A 149 -10.16 6.11 -2.11
N THR A 150 -9.91 6.19 -3.41
CA THR A 150 -10.44 5.26 -4.41
C THR A 150 -9.31 4.43 -4.98
N ILE A 151 -9.66 3.27 -5.50
CA ILE A 151 -8.75 2.40 -6.23
C ILE A 151 -9.49 2.14 -7.54
N GLY A 152 -9.23 3.02 -8.50
CA GLY A 152 -9.69 2.93 -9.87
C GLY A 152 -8.92 1.84 -10.58
N THR A 153 -9.45 1.34 -11.69
CA THR A 153 -8.71 0.33 -12.41
C THR A 153 -9.12 0.37 -13.88
N ASN A 154 -8.15 0.16 -14.79
CA ASN A 154 -8.17 0.42 -16.24
C ASN A 154 -8.08 -0.85 -17.13
N GLN A 155 -9.12 -1.07 -17.93
CA GLN A 155 -9.24 -1.92 -19.11
C GLN A 155 -10.24 -1.16 -19.98
N GLU A 156 -9.73 -0.51 -21.02
CA GLU A 156 -10.56 -0.31 -22.20
C GLU A 156 -10.98 -1.72 -22.65
N LYS A 157 -12.30 -1.93 -22.77
CA LYS A 157 -12.80 -3.12 -23.43
C LYS A 157 -12.48 -2.94 -24.92
N ASP A 158 -11.55 -3.73 -25.44
CA ASP A 158 -11.50 -4.06 -26.86
C ASP A 158 -12.76 -4.85 -27.26
#